data_AF-X1AWI6-F1
#
_entry.id   AF-X1AWI6-F1
#
_cell.length_a   1.000
_cell.length_b   1.000
_cell.length_c   1.000
_cell.angle_alpha   90.00
_cell.angle_beta   90.00
_cell.angle_gamma   90.00
#
_symmetry.space_group_name_H-M   'P 1'
#
loop_
_entity.id
_entity.type
_entity.pdbx_description
1 polymer ?
#
loop_
_entity_poly.entity_id
_entity_poly.type
_entity_poly.pdbx_seq_one_letter_code
_entity_poly.pdbx_strand_id
1 'polypeptide(L)' 'MAILEIKEYREPVLREKALPVEEVTPEILNLIKNMAETMYFDSGVGLAAPQVGVSKRIILVDGKEDGLIVLINPMI' A
#
# COMPACT_ATOMS: atom_id res chain seq x y z
N MET A 1 -10.91 -8.98 -0.88
CA MET A 1 -10.97 -8.71 0.56
C MET A 1 -10.23 -9.84 1.24
N ALA A 2 -9.02 -9.53 1.69
CA ALA A 2 -8.03 -10.44 2.27
C ALA A 2 -7.00 -9.61 3.04
N ILE A 3 -6.55 -10.12 4.19
CA ILE A 3 -5.42 -9.55 4.94
C ILE A 3 -4.13 -10.04 4.29
N LEU A 4 -3.28 -9.10 3.89
CA LEU A 4 -1.97 -9.35 3.30
C LEU A 4 -0.92 -9.50 4.40
N GLU A 5 0.09 -10.34 4.16
CA GLU A 5 1.24 -10.43 5.06
C GLU A 5 2.08 -9.14 4.98
N ILE A 6 2.29 -8.49 6.12
CA ILE A 6 3.20 -7.35 6.22
C ILE A 6 4.64 -7.88 6.30
N LYS A 7 5.48 -7.40 5.39
CA LYS A 7 6.91 -7.73 5.31
C LYS A 7 7.68 -7.00 6.41
N GLU A 8 8.54 -7.74 7.08
CA GLU A 8 9.36 -7.24 8.18
C GLU A 8 10.73 -6.73 7.72
N TYR A 9 11.43 -6.07 8.64
CA TYR A 9 12.75 -5.52 8.41
C TYR A 9 13.73 -6.56 7.82
N ARG A 10 14.48 -6.14 6.78
CA ARG A 10 15.43 -6.92 5.94
C ARG A 10 14.83 -7.63 4.73
N GLU A 11 13.52 -7.61 4.54
CA GLU A 11 12.91 -8.07 3.30
C GLU A 11 13.40 -7.24 2.08
N PRO A 12 13.91 -7.86 0.99
CA PRO A 12 14.51 -7.15 -0.13
C PRO A 12 13.59 -6.10 -0.77
N VAL A 13 12.30 -6.41 -0.88
CA VAL A 13 11.28 -5.52 -1.45
C VAL A 13 11.18 -4.18 -0.71
N LEU A 14 11.53 -4.14 0.59
CA LEU A 14 11.53 -2.91 1.39
C LEU A 14 12.75 -2.00 1.10
N ARG A 15 13.74 -2.50 0.37
CA ARG A 15 14.96 -1.78 -0.03
C ARG A 15 14.97 -1.40 -1.50
N GLU A 16 14.08 -1.98 -2.29
CA GLU A 16 13.97 -1.72 -3.72
C GLU A 16 13.19 -0.43 -4.01
N LYS A 17 13.53 0.22 -5.13
CA LYS A 17 12.78 1.37 -5.61
C LYS A 17 11.48 0.90 -6.25
N ALA A 18 10.35 1.31 -5.66
CA ALA A 18 9.03 0.97 -6.19
C ALA A 18 8.81 1.50 -7.62
N LEU A 19 8.21 0.65 -8.46
CA LEU A 19 7.91 0.97 -9.85
C LEU A 19 6.62 1.78 -9.97
N PRO A 20 6.52 2.69 -10.96
CA PRO A 20 5.27 3.40 -11.20
C PRO A 20 4.14 2.43 -11.58
N VAL A 21 2.92 2.84 -11.26
CA VAL A 21 1.69 2.23 -11.78
C VAL A 21 1.38 2.92 -13.11
N GLU A 22 1.39 2.17 -14.21
CA GLU A 22 1.13 2.71 -15.55
C GLU A 22 -0.36 2.94 -15.78
N GLU A 23 -1.19 2.00 -15.32
CA GLU A 23 -2.64 2.03 -15.44
C GLU A 23 -3.29 1.54 -14.15
N VAL A 24 -4.41 2.17 -13.77
CA VAL A 24 -5.22 1.73 -12.62
C VAL A 24 -6.20 0.66 -13.11
N THR A 25 -5.76 -0.59 -13.03
CA THR A 25 -6.57 -1.75 -13.43
C THR A 25 -7.41 -2.28 -12.25
N PRO A 26 -8.37 -3.19 -12.50
CA PRO A 26 -9.12 -3.87 -11.44
C PRO A 26 -8.22 -4.58 -10.41
N GLU A 27 -7.07 -5.10 -10.83
CA GLU A 27 -6.08 -5.72 -9.94
C GLU A 27 -5.47 -4.71 -8.98
N ILE A 28 -5.14 -3.51 -9.47
CA ILE A 28 -4.63 -2.40 -8.63
C ILE A 28 -5.70 -1.97 -7.62
N LEU A 29 -6.96 -1.85 -8.06
CA LEU A 29 -8.06 -1.52 -7.15
C LEU A 29 -8.27 -2.61 -6.08
N ASN A 30 -8.14 -3.88 -6.45
CA ASN A 30 -8.24 -4.99 -5.49
C ASN A 30 -7.06 -4.99 -4.50
N LEU A 31 -5.84 -4.71 -4.98
CA LEU A 31 -4.66 -4.53 -4.13
C LEU A 31 -4.88 -3.41 -3.11
N ILE A 32 -5.34 -2.24 -3.55
CA ILE A 32 -5.63 -1.09 -2.68
C ILE A 32 -6.64 -1.46 -1.59
N LYS A 33 -7.72 -2.18 -1.94
CA LYS A 33 -8.73 -2.65 -0.97
C LYS A 33 -8.13 -3.59 0.08
N ASN A 34 -7.38 -4.61 -0.37
CA ASN A 34 -6.72 -5.55 0.55
C ASN A 34 -5.67 -4.86 1.43
N MET A 35 -4.92 -3.88 0.88
CA MET A 35 -3.98 -3.07 1.65
C MET A 35 -4.70 -2.22 2.71
N ALA A 36 -5.85 -1.62 2.40
CA ALA A 36 -6.63 -0.86 3.38
C ALA A 36 -7.13 -1.75 4.52
N GLU A 37 -7.68 -2.92 4.19
CA GLU A 37 -8.08 -3.92 5.19
C GLU A 37 -6.89 -4.35 6.08
N THR A 38 -5.73 -4.60 5.47
CA THR A 38 -4.49 -4.97 6.18
C THR A 38 -4.03 -3.86 7.12
N MET A 39 -4.04 -2.61 6.65
CA MET A 39 -3.67 -1.45 7.45
C MET A 39 -4.57 -1.29 8.68
N TYR A 40 -5.89 -1.41 8.51
CA TYR A 40 -6.82 -1.31 9.63
C TYR A 40 -6.72 -2.52 10.58
N PHE A 41 -6.50 -3.72 10.05
CA PHE A 41 -6.31 -4.92 10.87
C PHE A 41 -5.09 -4.78 11.80
N ASP A 42 -3.99 -4.23 11.30
CA ASP A 42 -2.76 -3.99 12.09
C ASP A 42 -2.80 -2.66 12.87
N SER A 43 -3.95 -1.98 12.91
CA SER A 43 -4.11 -0.67 13.57
C SER A 43 -3.11 0.41 13.09
N GLY A 44 -2.69 0.32 11.82
CA GLY A 44 -1.79 1.26 11.17
C GLY A 44 -2.49 2.55 10.69
N VAL A 45 -1.71 3.63 10.56
CA VAL A 45 -2.17 4.92 9.99
C VAL A 45 -1.74 5.11 8.53
N GLY A 46 -0.90 4.21 8.01
CA GLY A 46 -0.48 4.22 6.62
C GLY A 46 0.21 2.90 6.23
N LEU A 47 0.11 2.55 4.95
CA LEU A 47 0.69 1.33 4.39
C LEU A 47 1.10 1.54 2.93
N ALA A 48 2.35 1.22 2.59
CA ALA A 48 2.88 1.26 1.23
C ALA A 48 2.87 -0.15 0.60
N ALA A 49 2.63 -0.24 -0.71
CA ALA A 49 2.55 -1.54 -1.41
C ALA A 49 3.80 -2.44 -1.22
N PRO A 50 5.04 -1.91 -1.15
CA PRO A 50 6.22 -2.74 -0.86
C PRO A 50 6.13 -3.46 0.48
N GLN A 51 5.44 -2.90 1.48
CA GLN A 51 5.24 -3.53 2.79
C GLN A 51 4.37 -4.78 2.73
N VAL A 52 3.62 -4.99 1.65
CA VAL A 52 2.86 -6.23 1.41
C VAL A 52 3.46 -7.05 0.26
N GLY A 53 4.75 -6.83 -0.03
CA GLY A 53 5.49 -7.58 -1.05
C GLY A 53 5.29 -7.11 -2.49
N VAL A 54 4.62 -5.98 -2.73
CA VAL A 54 4.33 -5.48 -4.08
C VAL A 54 5.13 -4.22 -4.38
N SER A 55 6.12 -4.32 -5.27
CA SER A 55 7.00 -3.19 -5.67
C SER A 55 6.31 -2.20 -6.62
N LYS A 56 5.30 -1.48 -6.11
CA LYS A 56 4.54 -0.44 -6.84
C LYS A 56 4.44 0.85 -6.01
N ARG A 57 4.41 2.00 -6.69
CA ARG A 57 4.26 3.32 -6.06
C ARG A 57 2.82 3.59 -5.65
N ILE A 58 2.37 2.90 -4.62
CA ILE A 58 1.04 3.06 -4.02
C ILE A 58 1.23 3.21 -2.52
N ILE A 59 0.61 4.24 -1.95
CA ILE A 59 0.60 4.50 -0.50
C ILE A 59 -0.84 4.77 -0.09
N LEU A 60 -1.23 4.19 1.04
CA LEU A 60 -2.45 4.50 1.77
C LEU A 60 -2.10 5.26 3.03
N VAL A 61 -2.87 6.28 3.38
CA VAL A 61 -2.76 7.00 4.64
C VAL A 61 -4.16 7.32 5.14
N ASP A 62 -4.42 7.11 6.42
CA ASP A 62 -5.66 7.53 7.07
C ASP A 62 -5.35 8.29 8.36
N GLY A 63 -5.53 9.61 8.30
CA GLY A 63 -5.32 10.53 9.41
C GLY A 63 -6.57 10.73 10.30
N LYS A 64 -7.62 9.93 10.12
CA LYS A 64 -8.95 10.02 10.77
C LYS A 64 -9.81 11.22 10.37
N GLU A 65 -9.23 12.40 10.15
CA GLU A 65 -10.00 13.61 9.81
C GLU A 65 -10.44 13.63 8.33
N ASP A 66 -9.53 13.33 7.41
CA ASP A 66 -9.79 13.35 5.96
C ASP A 66 -10.28 11.99 5.41
N GLY A 67 -10.33 10.97 6.27
CA GLY A 67 -10.56 9.58 5.87
C GLY A 67 -9.38 8.95 5.11
N LEU A 68 -9.64 7.81 4.46
CA LEU A 68 -8.63 7.07 3.70
C LEU A 68 -8.20 7.82 2.44
N ILE A 69 -6.93 8.20 2.38
CA ILE A 69 -6.28 8.80 1.22
C ILE A 69 -5.45 7.72 0.51
N VAL A 70 -5.63 7.62 -0.80
CA VAL A 70 -4.86 6.73 -1.68
C VAL A 70 -4.02 7.57 -2.62
N LEU A 71 -2.70 7.37 -2.57
CA LEU A 71 -1.73 8.06 -3.43
C LEU A 71 -1.11 7.06 -4.39
N ILE A 72 -1.24 7.33 -5.69
CA ILE A 72 -0.63 6.53 -6.76
C ILE A 72 0.40 7.40 -7.48
N ASN A 73 1.63 6.88 -7.63
CA ASN A 73 2.76 7.61 -8.20
C ASN A 73 3.02 9.00 -7.58
N PRO A 74 2.95 9.20 -6.25
CA PRO A 74 3.09 10.53 -5.66
C PRO A 74 4.47 11.15 -5.91
N MET A 75 4.50 12.49 -5.98
CA MET A 75 5.69 13.35 -6.02
C MET A 75 5.46 14.54 -5.10
N ILE A 76 6.53 15.07 -4.48
CA ILE A 76 6.52 16.28 -3.64
C ILE A 76 6.79 17.50 -4.52
#